data_AF-A0A7X0NRJ6-F1
#
_entry.id   AF-A0A7X0NRJ6-F1
#
_cell.length_a   1.000
_cell.length_b   1.000
_cell.length_c   1.000
_cell.angle_alpha   90.00
_cell.angle_beta   90.00
_cell.angle_gamma   90.00
#
_symmetry.space_group_name_H-M   'P 1'
#
loop_
_entity.id
_entity.type
_entity.pdbx_description
1 polymer ?
#
loop_
_entity_poly.entity_id
_entity_poly.type
_entity_poly.pdbx_seq_one_letter_code
_entity_poly.pdbx_strand_id
1 'polypeptide(L)'
;MALGFAVLPRVRRRFAGGGPTAAAWLVWGGWLVVHSVVFSFSSGTFHPYYTTAMAPAVAALTGMGGVVMWRAYRRSRAWAWVLPLAVALTGGWSFVVLRRTPDWLPWLAWVVLGATLVAVVVLVLARVLGRVQVRVAAVALVAALVAALVAGLAGPAAYAVTPLRSQINGTNPTAGPSSGRMGFGGPGGTPGRMPDGGRFPGGAAQPGGNPQEGRTAATGERGSGRTGFMGRGGPGGGVSDELAGYLVANQGGAMWLAAVSSAQQASGLILSTGKPVIAMGGFTGSDPAMTVDRLRSLVSSGQLRYVLPGSGGRPGRGNAEVTSWVQQNCTAVDGQDGLYDCK
;
A
#
# COMPACT_ATOMS: atom_id res chain seq x y z
N MET A 1 20.22 -3.44 2.99
CA MET A 1 20.65 -3.70 1.59
C MET A 1 22.14 -3.43 1.32
N ALA A 2 23.04 -3.52 2.32
CA ALA A 2 24.45 -3.11 2.16
C ALA A 2 25.48 -4.25 2.08
N LEU A 3 25.08 -5.51 2.27
CA LEU A 3 26.02 -6.66 2.24
C LEU A 3 26.06 -7.41 0.89
N GLY A 4 25.25 -7.00 -0.09
CA GLY A 4 25.23 -7.60 -1.42
C GLY A 4 26.41 -7.21 -2.31
N PHE A 5 27.12 -6.11 -2.00
CA PHE A 5 28.09 -5.53 -2.92
C PHE A 5 29.55 -6.00 -2.73
N ALA A 6 29.89 -6.62 -1.60
CA ALA A 6 31.26 -7.11 -1.35
C ALA A 6 31.64 -8.38 -2.15
N VAL A 7 30.70 -8.96 -2.91
CA VAL A 7 30.93 -10.16 -3.73
C VAL A 7 31.29 -9.81 -5.20
N LEU A 8 31.18 -8.53 -5.59
CA LEU A 8 31.34 -8.09 -6.99
C LEU A 8 32.69 -8.38 -7.66
N PRO A 9 33.85 -8.35 -6.99
CA PRO A 9 35.12 -8.60 -7.68
C PRO A 9 35.27 -10.06 -8.16
N ARG A 10 34.67 -11.03 -7.45
CA ARG A 10 34.67 -12.45 -7.85
C ARG A 10 33.52 -12.83 -8.79
N VAL A 11 32.43 -12.08 -8.73
CA VAL A 11 31.35 -12.08 -9.71
C VAL A 11 31.94 -11.73 -11.08
N ARG A 12 32.68 -10.63 -11.22
CA ARG A 12 33.23 -10.18 -12.51
C ARG A 12 34.04 -11.23 -13.29
N ARG A 13 34.82 -12.09 -12.60
CA ARG A 13 35.57 -13.21 -13.24
C ARG A 13 34.67 -14.39 -13.66
N ARG A 14 33.46 -14.52 -13.11
CA ARG A 14 32.45 -15.51 -13.48
C ARG A 14 31.48 -15.01 -14.56
N PHE A 15 31.27 -13.70 -14.69
CA PHE A 15 30.49 -13.10 -15.79
C PHE A 15 31.31 -12.94 -17.08
N ALA A 16 32.63 -13.07 -17.02
CA ALA A 16 33.48 -13.10 -18.21
C ALA A 16 33.34 -14.39 -19.04
N GLY A 17 32.66 -15.43 -18.52
CA GLY A 17 32.28 -16.62 -19.28
C GLY A 17 30.76 -16.64 -19.48
N GLY A 18 30.29 -16.35 -20.69
CA GLY A 18 28.86 -16.20 -21.06
C GLY A 18 28.02 -17.49 -20.97
N GLY A 19 27.95 -18.12 -19.79
CA GLY A 19 27.14 -19.30 -19.55
C GLY A 19 25.72 -18.99 -19.04
N PRO A 20 24.79 -19.97 -19.10
CA PRO A 20 23.39 -19.81 -18.67
C PRO A 20 23.21 -19.27 -17.24
N THR A 21 24.17 -19.57 -16.34
CA THR A 21 24.17 -19.08 -14.96
C THR A 21 24.38 -17.55 -14.88
N ALA A 22 25.25 -16.98 -15.71
CA ALA A 22 25.50 -15.55 -15.74
C ALA A 22 24.28 -14.79 -16.29
N ALA A 23 23.66 -15.33 -17.35
CA ALA A 23 22.42 -14.78 -17.90
C ALA A 23 21.29 -14.75 -16.85
N ALA A 24 21.12 -15.81 -16.05
CA ALA A 24 20.11 -15.84 -14.99
C ALA A 24 20.30 -14.74 -13.95
N TRP A 25 21.54 -14.49 -13.50
CA TRP A 25 21.83 -13.41 -12.56
C TRP A 25 21.58 -12.02 -13.16
N LEU A 26 21.87 -11.83 -14.45
CA LEU A 26 21.60 -10.57 -15.14
C LEU A 26 20.11 -10.31 -15.31
N VAL A 27 19.35 -11.32 -15.73
CA VAL A 27 17.90 -11.19 -15.94
C VAL A 27 17.19 -10.91 -14.62
N TRP A 28 17.40 -11.75 -13.60
CA TRP A 28 16.71 -11.58 -12.32
C TRP A 28 17.23 -10.39 -11.52
N GLY A 29 18.55 -10.15 -11.54
CA GLY A 29 19.16 -8.98 -10.90
C GLY A 29 18.75 -7.68 -11.58
N GLY A 30 18.78 -7.65 -12.90
CA GLY A 30 18.34 -6.51 -13.71
C GLY A 30 16.85 -6.22 -13.50
N TRP A 31 15.99 -7.24 -13.51
CA TRP A 31 14.57 -7.10 -13.20
C TRP A 31 14.37 -6.43 -11.84
N LEU A 32 15.04 -6.94 -10.79
CA LEU A 32 14.91 -6.40 -9.44
C LEU A 32 15.40 -4.96 -9.36
N VAL A 33 16.54 -4.63 -9.97
CA VAL A 33 17.12 -3.29 -9.96
C VAL A 33 16.22 -2.31 -10.70
N VAL A 34 15.76 -2.64 -11.91
CA VAL A 34 14.88 -1.78 -12.70
C VAL A 34 13.60 -1.48 -11.94
N HIS A 35 12.92 -2.49 -11.40
CA HIS A 35 11.71 -2.27 -10.60
C HIS A 35 12.00 -1.45 -9.33
N SER A 36 13.10 -1.73 -8.63
CA SER A 36 13.49 -0.96 -7.43
C SER A 36 13.69 0.52 -7.76
N VAL A 37 14.38 0.82 -8.86
CA VAL A 37 14.63 2.20 -9.31
C VAL A 37 13.31 2.86 -9.70
N VAL A 38 12.54 2.26 -10.60
CA VAL A 38 11.26 2.82 -11.07
C VAL A 38 10.31 3.09 -9.91
N PHE A 39 10.14 2.13 -8.99
CA PHE A 39 9.26 2.30 -7.84
C PHE A 39 9.79 3.31 -6.81
N SER A 40 11.10 3.50 -6.70
CA SER A 40 11.69 4.52 -5.81
C SER A 40 11.42 5.95 -6.29
N PHE A 41 11.24 6.16 -7.60
CA PHE A 41 10.94 7.46 -8.20
C PHE A 41 9.46 7.64 -8.57
N SER A 42 8.65 6.58 -8.42
CA SER A 42 7.21 6.64 -8.72
C SER A 42 6.49 7.55 -7.72
N SER A 43 5.73 8.52 -8.23
CA SER A 43 4.91 9.45 -7.45
C SER A 43 3.47 9.49 -7.97
N GLY A 44 2.56 10.11 -7.21
CA GLY A 44 1.13 10.15 -7.56
C GLY A 44 0.36 8.94 -7.01
N THR A 45 -0.45 8.29 -7.84
CA THR A 45 -1.32 7.16 -7.45
C THR A 45 -0.56 5.83 -7.35
N PHE A 46 0.49 5.81 -6.53
CA PHE A 46 1.26 4.61 -6.23
C PHE A 46 0.53 3.76 -5.18
N HIS A 47 0.33 2.48 -5.49
CA HIS A 47 -0.25 1.52 -4.56
C HIS A 47 0.77 0.46 -4.14
N PRO A 48 0.81 0.05 -2.85
CA PRO A 48 1.75 -0.94 -2.36
C PRO A 48 1.77 -2.25 -3.15
N TYR A 49 0.64 -2.69 -3.71
CA TYR A 49 0.55 -3.95 -4.46
C TYR A 49 1.39 -3.96 -5.74
N TYR A 50 1.79 -2.80 -6.29
CA TYR A 50 2.69 -2.75 -7.45
C TYR A 50 4.04 -3.43 -7.16
N THR A 51 4.49 -3.39 -5.91
CA THR A 51 5.75 -4.04 -5.50
C THR A 51 5.72 -5.56 -5.63
N THR A 52 4.54 -6.17 -5.79
CA THR A 52 4.44 -7.63 -6.04
C THR A 52 5.11 -8.05 -7.36
N ALA A 53 5.27 -7.14 -8.32
CA ALA A 53 6.04 -7.36 -9.55
C ALA A 53 7.50 -7.74 -9.29
N MET A 54 8.06 -7.41 -8.12
CA MET A 54 9.43 -7.77 -7.73
C MET A 54 9.54 -9.19 -7.17
N ALA A 55 8.42 -9.83 -6.81
CA ALA A 55 8.41 -11.12 -6.10
C ALA A 55 9.13 -12.25 -6.87
N PRO A 56 8.95 -12.43 -8.20
CA PRO A 56 9.66 -13.48 -8.94
C PRO A 56 11.18 -13.32 -8.89
N ALA A 57 11.67 -12.09 -9.06
CA ALA A 57 13.10 -11.79 -9.01
C ALA A 57 13.67 -12.00 -7.61
N VAL A 58 12.97 -11.57 -6.56
CA VAL A 58 13.36 -11.85 -5.16
C VAL A 58 13.43 -13.35 -4.90
N ALA A 59 12.45 -14.13 -5.35
CA ALA A 59 12.42 -15.57 -5.18
C ALA A 59 13.61 -16.25 -5.90
N ALA A 60 13.84 -15.91 -7.17
CA ALA A 60 14.93 -16.46 -7.95
C ALA A 60 16.31 -16.13 -7.35
N LEU A 61 16.54 -14.87 -6.97
CA LEU A 61 17.81 -14.43 -6.38
C LEU A 61 18.03 -15.03 -4.99
N THR A 62 16.98 -15.16 -4.17
CA THR A 62 17.06 -15.85 -2.88
C THR A 62 17.42 -17.32 -3.04
N GLY A 63 16.79 -18.02 -4.00
CA GLY A 63 17.08 -19.43 -4.28
C GLY A 63 18.51 -19.64 -4.81
N MET A 64 18.90 -18.91 -5.86
CA MET A 64 20.26 -18.98 -6.42
C MET A 64 21.32 -18.58 -5.39
N GLY A 65 21.07 -17.49 -4.66
CA GLY A 65 21.95 -17.00 -3.60
C GLY A 65 22.11 -18.02 -2.48
N GLY A 66 21.02 -18.66 -2.05
CA GLY A 66 21.03 -19.74 -1.06
C GLY A 66 21.96 -20.89 -1.45
N VAL A 67 21.87 -21.35 -2.71
CA VAL A 67 22.76 -22.41 -3.23
C VAL A 67 24.23 -21.97 -3.25
N VAL A 68 24.51 -20.74 -3.67
CA VAL A 68 25.88 -20.19 -3.70
C VAL A 68 26.45 -20.06 -2.28
N MET A 69 25.69 -19.50 -1.35
CA MET A 69 26.07 -19.33 0.05
C MET A 69 26.29 -20.68 0.74
N TRP A 70 25.43 -21.68 0.47
CA TRP A 70 25.60 -23.03 0.99
C TRP A 70 26.86 -23.72 0.49
N ARG A 71 27.17 -23.59 -0.81
CA ARG A 71 28.41 -24.13 -1.39
C ARG A 71 29.64 -23.43 -0.78
N ALA A 72 29.58 -22.11 -0.60
CA ALA A 72 30.64 -21.34 0.04
C ALA A 72 30.83 -21.74 1.51
N TYR A 73 29.73 -21.91 2.25
CA TYR A 73 29.70 -22.37 3.63
C TYR A 73 30.47 -23.69 3.83
N ARG A 74 30.28 -24.66 2.93
CA ARG A 74 30.94 -25.98 3.03
C ARG A 74 32.38 -26.01 2.51
N ARG A 75 32.73 -25.19 1.51
CA ARG A 75 33.99 -25.34 0.76
C ARG A 75 35.02 -24.25 1.02
N SER A 76 34.66 -23.13 1.63
CA SER A 76 35.55 -21.99 1.80
C SER A 76 35.64 -21.56 3.26
N ARG A 77 36.86 -21.41 3.79
CA ARG A 77 37.03 -20.82 5.12
C ARG A 77 36.68 -19.33 5.16
N ALA A 78 37.06 -18.57 4.12
CA ALA A 78 36.85 -17.14 4.06
C ALA A 78 35.37 -16.75 3.94
N TRP A 79 34.60 -17.51 3.15
CA TRP A 79 33.19 -17.21 2.88
C TRP A 79 32.21 -18.05 3.71
N ALA A 80 32.71 -18.79 4.71
CA ALA A 80 31.88 -19.63 5.56
C ALA A 80 30.81 -18.85 6.32
N TRP A 81 31.12 -17.61 6.69
CA TRP A 81 30.27 -16.82 7.59
C TRP A 81 29.13 -16.07 6.87
N VAL A 82 29.11 -16.07 5.53
CA VAL A 82 28.08 -15.37 4.76
C VAL A 82 26.70 -15.96 5.00
N LEU A 83 26.58 -17.28 5.02
CA LEU A 83 25.28 -17.94 5.21
C LEU A 83 24.69 -17.67 6.60
N PRO A 84 25.41 -17.90 7.72
CA PRO A 84 24.93 -17.51 9.05
C PRO A 84 24.53 -16.03 9.13
N LEU A 85 25.35 -15.13 8.56
CA LEU A 85 25.07 -13.70 8.56
C LEU A 85 23.80 -13.36 7.77
N ALA A 86 23.62 -13.97 6.59
CA ALA A 86 22.43 -13.77 5.77
C ALA A 86 21.15 -14.23 6.48
N VAL A 87 21.19 -15.38 7.17
CA VAL A 87 20.08 -15.89 7.99
C VAL A 87 19.79 -14.93 9.15
N ALA A 88 20.82 -14.48 9.88
CA ALA A 88 20.68 -13.55 11.00
C ALA A 88 20.02 -12.22 10.56
N LEU A 89 20.47 -11.65 9.44
CA LEU A 89 19.94 -10.39 8.91
C LEU A 89 18.49 -10.55 8.43
N THR A 90 18.18 -11.66 7.76
CA THR A 90 16.82 -11.92 7.25
C THR A 90 15.83 -12.13 8.39
N GLY A 91 16.20 -12.94 9.38
CA GLY A 91 15.38 -13.17 10.57
C GLY A 91 15.23 -11.93 11.44
N GLY A 92 16.32 -11.17 11.63
CA GLY A 92 16.28 -9.90 12.37
C GLY A 92 15.39 -8.85 11.69
N TRP A 93 15.48 -8.72 10.36
CA TRP A 93 14.59 -7.82 9.62
C TRP A 93 13.12 -8.28 9.69
N SER A 94 12.88 -9.59 9.58
CA SER A 94 11.53 -10.16 9.72
C SER A 94 10.93 -9.88 11.10
N PHE A 95 11.73 -9.98 12.17
CA PHE A 95 11.33 -9.58 13.52
C PHE A 95 10.95 -8.10 13.58
N VAL A 96 11.79 -7.21 13.06
CA VAL A 96 11.53 -5.76 13.03
C VAL A 96 10.21 -5.45 12.31
N VAL A 97 9.96 -6.09 11.16
CA VAL A 97 8.72 -5.90 10.40
C VAL A 97 7.51 -6.38 11.21
N LEU A 98 7.56 -7.57 11.80
CA LEU A 98 6.46 -8.11 12.61
C LEU A 98 6.18 -7.26 13.85
N ARG A 99 7.23 -6.69 14.47
CA ARG A 99 7.08 -5.79 15.62
C ARG A 99 6.50 -4.41 15.28
N ARG A 100 6.29 -4.07 14.00
CA ARG A 100 5.52 -2.87 13.61
C ARG A 100 4.02 -2.99 13.92
N THR A 101 3.53 -4.21 14.09
CA THR A 101 2.14 -4.54 14.46
C THR A 101 2.14 -5.54 15.62
N PRO A 102 2.56 -5.11 16.82
CA PRO A 102 2.80 -6.02 17.94
C PRO A 102 1.55 -6.75 18.43
N ASP A 103 0.36 -6.19 18.21
CA ASP A 103 -0.90 -6.74 18.74
C ASP A 103 -1.58 -7.77 17.82
N TRP A 104 -1.23 -7.81 16.53
CA TRP A 104 -1.94 -8.64 15.55
C TRP A 104 -1.61 -10.14 15.67
N LEU A 105 -0.33 -10.47 15.84
CA LEU A 105 0.17 -11.83 16.10
C LEU A 105 1.38 -11.73 17.04
N PRO A 106 1.17 -11.44 18.33
CA PRO A 106 2.24 -11.03 19.24
C PRO A 106 3.35 -12.08 19.39
N TRP A 107 3.00 -13.36 19.29
CA TRP A 107 3.92 -14.49 19.42
C TRP A 107 4.78 -14.73 18.16
N LEU A 108 4.31 -14.33 16.98
CA LEU A 108 4.94 -14.69 15.70
C LEU A 108 6.34 -14.10 15.56
N ALA A 109 6.52 -12.84 16.00
CA ALA A 109 7.83 -12.20 16.00
C ALA A 109 8.83 -13.03 16.83
N TRP A 110 8.43 -13.47 18.02
CA TRP A 110 9.29 -14.23 18.92
C TRP A 110 9.60 -15.63 18.39
N VAL A 111 8.64 -16.29 17.72
CA VAL A 111 8.90 -17.57 17.03
C VAL A 111 9.92 -17.39 15.90
N VAL A 112 9.78 -16.36 15.08
CA VAL A 112 10.74 -16.04 14.02
C VAL A 112 12.13 -15.74 14.59
N LEU A 113 12.20 -14.96 15.68
CA LEU A 113 13.48 -14.68 16.35
C LEU A 113 14.12 -15.95 16.90
N GLY A 114 13.36 -16.78 17.63
CA GLY A 114 13.83 -18.05 18.18
C GLY A 114 14.35 -19.00 17.11
N ALA A 115 13.57 -19.18 16.02
CA ALA A 115 13.98 -19.99 14.88
C ALA A 115 15.26 -19.45 14.21
N THR A 116 15.38 -18.13 14.07
CA THR A 116 16.58 -17.49 13.53
C THR A 116 17.81 -17.78 14.40
N LEU A 117 17.68 -17.61 15.73
CA LEU A 117 18.77 -17.85 16.66
C LEU A 117 19.23 -19.31 16.62
N VAL A 118 18.29 -20.26 16.64
CA VAL A 118 18.58 -21.69 16.51
C VAL A 118 19.32 -21.99 15.20
N ALA A 119 18.82 -21.48 14.07
CA ALA A 119 19.45 -21.69 12.77
C ALA A 119 20.90 -21.15 12.73
N VAL A 120 21.12 -19.94 13.24
CA VAL A 120 22.44 -19.31 13.28
C VAL A 120 23.39 -20.08 14.20
N VAL A 121 22.96 -20.43 15.42
CA VAL A 121 23.78 -21.19 16.38
C VAL A 121 24.18 -22.54 15.78
N VAL A 122 23.25 -23.28 15.18
CA VAL A 122 23.56 -24.57 14.56
C VAL A 122 24.55 -24.41 13.40
N LEU A 123 24.39 -23.41 12.53
CA LEU A 123 25.34 -23.16 11.45
C LEU A 123 26.72 -22.77 11.99
N VAL A 124 26.80 -21.97 13.06
CA VAL A 124 28.09 -21.61 13.68
C VAL A 124 28.74 -22.84 14.31
N LEU A 125 28.01 -23.60 15.11
CA LEU A 125 28.52 -24.80 15.79
C LEU A 125 28.96 -25.87 14.79
N ALA A 126 28.16 -26.14 13.76
CA ALA A 126 28.52 -27.08 12.70
C ALA A 126 29.83 -26.68 11.99
N ARG A 127 30.07 -25.36 11.88
CA ARG A 127 31.29 -24.85 11.23
C ARG A 127 32.52 -24.85 12.14
N VAL A 128 32.35 -24.58 13.43
CA VAL A 128 33.44 -24.50 14.42
C VAL A 128 33.84 -25.89 14.91
N LEU A 129 32.86 -26.74 15.22
CA LEU A 129 33.12 -28.01 15.89
C LEU A 129 33.63 -29.11 14.96
N GLY A 130 33.42 -29.00 13.63
CA GLY A 130 34.12 -29.75 12.57
C GLY A 130 34.16 -31.29 12.62
N ARG A 131 33.68 -31.92 13.71
CA ARG A 131 33.88 -33.32 14.11
C ARG A 131 32.69 -33.85 14.93
N VAL A 132 31.47 -33.46 14.57
CA VAL A 132 30.28 -34.10 15.13
C VAL A 132 29.96 -35.33 14.27
N GLN A 133 29.57 -36.45 14.88
CA GLN A 133 29.18 -37.67 14.16
C GLN A 133 28.21 -37.32 13.01
N VAL A 134 28.46 -37.85 11.81
CA VAL A 134 27.79 -37.46 10.55
C VAL A 134 26.26 -37.46 10.66
N ARG A 135 25.68 -38.36 11.45
CA ARG A 135 24.23 -38.46 11.70
C ARG A 135 23.68 -37.28 12.50
N VAL A 136 24.35 -36.85 13.57
CA VAL A 136 23.94 -35.70 14.39
C VAL A 136 24.13 -34.40 13.61
N ALA A 137 25.19 -34.28 12.82
CA ALA A 137 25.42 -33.14 11.94
C ALA A 137 24.34 -33.02 10.83
N ALA A 138 23.87 -34.14 10.29
CA ALA A 138 22.80 -34.16 9.29
C ALA A 138 21.44 -33.74 9.88
N VAL A 139 21.06 -34.26 11.05
CA VAL A 139 19.81 -33.89 11.73
C VAL A 139 19.82 -32.41 12.14
N ALA A 140 20.93 -31.94 12.70
CA ALA A 140 21.08 -30.53 13.07
C ALA A 140 20.97 -29.60 11.84
N LEU A 141 21.55 -29.99 10.69
CA LEU A 141 21.44 -29.23 9.45
C LEU A 141 20.01 -29.20 8.89
N VAL A 142 19.28 -30.31 8.94
CA VAL A 142 17.87 -30.33 8.53
C VAL A 142 17.04 -29.44 9.45
N ALA A 143 17.25 -29.51 10.78
CA ALA A 143 16.58 -28.64 11.73
C ALA A 143 16.91 -27.15 11.49
N ALA A 144 18.17 -26.82 11.17
CA ALA A 144 18.57 -25.45 10.84
C ALA A 144 17.94 -24.94 9.53
N LEU A 145 17.78 -25.82 8.53
CA LEU A 145 17.08 -25.49 7.29
C LEU A 145 15.59 -25.23 7.53
N VAL A 146 14.93 -26.09 8.31
CA VAL A 146 13.53 -25.89 8.71
C VAL A 146 13.38 -24.59 9.51
N ALA A 147 14.26 -24.33 10.47
CA ALA A 147 14.24 -23.10 11.25
C ALA A 147 14.49 -21.85 10.39
N ALA A 148 15.39 -21.92 9.41
CA ALA A 148 15.62 -20.84 8.45
C ALA A 148 14.41 -20.61 7.53
N LEU A 149 13.73 -21.69 7.10
CA LEU A 149 12.48 -21.60 6.34
C LEU A 149 11.37 -20.94 7.17
N VAL A 150 11.20 -21.35 8.43
CA VAL A 150 10.23 -20.73 9.35
C VAL A 150 10.57 -19.24 9.54
N ALA A 151 11.84 -18.91 9.81
CA ALA A 151 12.28 -17.53 10.00
C ALA A 151 12.02 -16.65 8.76
N GLY A 152 12.20 -17.20 7.56
CA GLY A 152 12.03 -16.45 6.31
C GLY A 152 10.60 -16.41 5.77
N LEU A 153 9.78 -17.43 6.05
CA LEU A 153 8.47 -17.61 5.40
C LEU A 153 7.27 -17.46 6.32
N ALA A 154 7.42 -17.61 7.65
CA ALA A 154 6.28 -17.54 8.56
C ALA A 154 5.60 -16.15 8.55
N GLY A 155 6.38 -15.07 8.46
CA GLY A 155 5.87 -13.70 8.32
C GLY A 155 5.07 -13.50 7.02
N PRO A 156 5.70 -13.70 5.83
CA PRO A 156 5.01 -13.62 4.54
C PRO A 156 3.79 -14.53 4.44
N ALA A 157 3.87 -15.77 4.95
CA ALA A 157 2.73 -16.70 4.97
C ALA A 157 1.58 -16.17 5.84
N ALA A 158 1.88 -15.62 7.02
CA ALA A 158 0.84 -15.01 7.86
C ALA A 158 0.16 -13.83 7.14
N TYR A 159 0.93 -12.98 6.45
CA TYR A 159 0.39 -11.88 5.65
C TYR A 159 -0.50 -12.39 4.50
N ALA A 160 -0.06 -13.43 3.79
CA ALA A 160 -0.79 -14.00 2.66
C ALA A 160 -2.17 -14.61 3.03
N VAL A 161 -2.39 -14.94 4.31
CA VAL A 161 -3.66 -15.48 4.80
C VAL A 161 -4.66 -14.38 5.20
N THR A 162 -4.23 -13.13 5.43
CA THR A 162 -5.16 -12.06 5.84
C THR A 162 -6.28 -11.78 4.84
N PRO A 163 -6.04 -11.78 3.51
CA PRO A 163 -7.09 -11.67 2.50
C PRO A 163 -8.26 -12.65 2.68
N LEU A 164 -8.00 -13.84 3.24
CA LEU A 164 -9.00 -14.88 3.45
C LEU A 164 -9.90 -14.64 4.66
N ARG A 165 -9.51 -13.72 5.56
CA ARG A 165 -10.17 -13.50 6.86
C ARG A 165 -10.74 -12.09 7.04
N SER A 166 -10.33 -11.14 6.21
CA SER A 166 -10.75 -9.75 6.29
C SER A 166 -11.25 -9.25 4.93
N GLN A 167 -12.27 -8.40 4.92
CA GLN A 167 -12.66 -7.68 3.70
C GLN A 167 -11.49 -6.84 3.19
N ILE A 168 -11.21 -6.96 1.88
CA ILE A 168 -10.13 -6.24 1.20
C ILE A 168 -10.70 -5.04 0.47
N ASN A 169 -10.00 -3.92 0.54
CA ASN A 169 -10.31 -2.76 -0.29
C ASN A 169 -9.97 -3.05 -1.76
N GLY A 170 -10.97 -3.06 -2.64
CA GLY A 170 -10.79 -3.32 -4.08
C GLY A 170 -9.95 -2.27 -4.82
N THR A 171 -9.86 -1.04 -4.30
CA THR A 171 -9.04 0.04 -4.87
C THR A 171 -7.57 -0.13 -4.52
N ASN A 172 -7.27 -0.67 -3.33
CA ASN A 172 -5.91 -0.88 -2.86
C ASN A 172 -5.81 -2.19 -2.08
N PRO A 173 -5.69 -3.34 -2.77
CA PRO A 173 -5.57 -4.62 -2.12
C PRO A 173 -4.24 -4.72 -1.38
N THR A 174 -4.30 -4.95 -0.07
CA THR A 174 -3.12 -5.14 0.78
C THR A 174 -3.28 -6.38 1.64
N ALA A 175 -2.15 -7.00 1.95
CA ALA A 175 -2.05 -8.16 2.83
C ALA A 175 -1.35 -7.75 4.13
N GLY A 176 -1.70 -8.41 5.23
CA GLY A 176 -1.25 -8.08 6.57
C GLY A 176 -2.17 -7.12 7.34
N PRO A 177 -1.84 -6.85 8.61
CA PRO A 177 -2.58 -5.93 9.47
C PRO A 177 -2.44 -4.49 8.99
N SER A 178 -3.52 -3.72 9.12
CA SER A 178 -3.50 -2.28 8.89
C SER A 178 -2.73 -1.59 10.02
N SER A 179 -1.42 -1.38 9.83
CA SER A 179 -0.73 -0.34 10.60
C SER A 179 -1.12 1.00 9.99
N GLY A 180 -1.80 1.87 10.72
CA GLY A 180 -2.16 3.24 10.28
C GLY A 180 -0.97 4.16 9.97
N ARG A 181 0.22 3.59 9.75
CA ARG A 181 1.53 4.20 9.51
C ARG A 181 2.16 3.77 8.20
N MET A 182 1.41 3.19 7.26
CA MET A 182 1.96 2.68 6.00
C MET A 182 2.28 3.81 5.00
N GLY A 183 3.20 4.70 5.39
CA GLY A 183 4.01 5.51 4.49
C GLY A 183 5.41 4.91 4.45
N PHE A 184 5.95 4.71 3.24
CA PHE A 184 7.36 4.37 3.07
C PHE A 184 8.20 5.46 3.76
N GLY A 185 8.89 5.09 4.85
CA GLY A 185 9.85 5.96 5.51
C GLY A 185 11.07 6.17 4.61
N GLY A 186 11.00 7.18 3.75
CA GLY A 186 12.18 7.76 3.12
C GLY A 186 13.04 8.47 4.18
N PRO A 187 14.38 8.44 4.07
CA PRO A 187 15.23 9.23 4.95
C PRO A 187 15.00 10.72 4.64
N GLY A 188 14.34 11.46 5.54
CA GLY A 188 14.15 12.90 5.40
C GLY A 188 12.77 13.47 5.72
N GLY A 189 11.78 12.66 6.10
CA GLY A 189 10.49 13.17 6.56
C GLY A 189 10.58 13.73 7.98
N THR A 190 10.72 15.05 8.11
CA THR A 190 10.54 15.77 9.37
C THR A 190 9.20 15.39 10.02
N PRO A 191 9.13 15.13 11.34
CA PRO A 191 7.86 14.95 12.01
C PRO A 191 7.11 16.27 11.93
N GLY A 192 6.05 16.32 11.11
CA GLY A 192 5.15 17.47 11.03
C GLY A 192 4.54 17.72 12.40
N ARG A 193 5.12 18.67 13.13
CA ARG A 193 4.55 19.33 14.30
C ARG A 193 3.25 19.99 13.85
N MET A 194 2.12 19.50 14.32
CA MET A 194 0.86 20.24 14.22
C MET A 194 1.04 21.56 14.97
N PRO A 195 0.75 22.73 14.37
CA PRO A 195 0.65 23.97 15.11
C PRO A 195 -0.64 23.94 15.94
N ASP A 196 -0.48 24.06 17.26
CA ASP A 196 -1.55 24.43 18.17
C ASP A 196 -2.11 25.81 17.79
N GLY A 197 -3.43 25.94 17.82
CA GLY A 197 -4.10 27.24 17.92
C GLY A 197 -4.75 27.76 16.62
N GLY A 198 -6.00 27.36 16.40
CA GLY A 198 -6.89 27.96 15.41
C GLY A 198 -8.35 27.65 15.72
N ARG A 199 -8.97 28.46 16.60
CA ARG A 199 -10.42 28.43 16.89
C ARG A 199 -11.20 28.77 15.61
N PHE A 200 -12.10 27.89 15.20
CA PHE A 200 -13.23 28.22 14.32
C PHE A 200 -14.53 28.20 15.14
N PRO A 201 -15.39 29.24 15.04
CA PRO A 201 -16.64 29.33 15.79
C PRO A 201 -17.77 28.64 15.04
N GLY A 202 -18.55 27.81 15.74
CA GLY A 202 -19.78 27.22 15.22
C GLY A 202 -19.94 25.73 15.56
N GLY A 203 -20.47 25.44 16.74
CA GLY A 203 -20.81 24.08 17.17
C GLY A 203 -21.13 24.05 18.65
N ALA A 204 -22.42 23.83 18.96
CA ALA A 204 -23.00 23.92 20.31
C ALA A 204 -22.33 22.98 21.33
N ALA A 205 -22.27 23.46 22.57
CA ALA A 205 -21.72 22.78 23.74
C ALA A 205 -22.71 21.82 24.41
N GLN A 206 -22.23 20.67 24.92
CA GLN A 206 -22.73 20.02 26.14
C GLN A 206 -21.63 19.09 26.73
N PRO A 207 -21.58 18.77 28.05
CA PRO A 207 -20.37 18.95 28.86
C PRO A 207 -19.81 17.67 29.48
N GLY A 208 -18.52 17.73 29.83
CA GLY A 208 -17.90 17.18 31.05
C GLY A 208 -18.12 15.71 31.49
N GLY A 209 -17.05 14.91 31.42
CA GLY A 209 -16.87 13.68 32.20
C GLY A 209 -15.42 13.17 32.14
N ASN A 210 -14.78 13.03 33.29
CA ASN A 210 -13.32 12.92 33.56
C ASN A 210 -12.57 11.66 33.02
N PRO A 211 -11.21 11.70 33.00
CA PRO A 211 -10.36 10.58 32.58
C PRO A 211 -9.98 9.67 33.75
N GLN A 212 -10.07 8.35 33.58
CA GLN A 212 -9.42 7.40 34.50
C GLN A 212 -9.06 6.03 33.87
N GLU A 213 -7.78 5.70 34.05
CA GLU A 213 -7.09 4.40 34.11
C GLU A 213 -7.86 3.07 33.94
N GLY A 214 -7.34 2.27 32.99
CA GLY A 214 -6.98 0.84 33.09
C GLY A 214 -7.92 -0.17 33.76
N ARG A 215 -8.41 -1.15 32.99
CA ARG A 215 -8.29 -2.60 33.28
C ARG A 215 -8.85 -3.48 32.15
N THR A 216 -8.17 -4.62 32.01
CA THR A 216 -8.43 -5.86 31.25
C THR A 216 -9.88 -6.31 31.12
N ALA A 217 -10.26 -6.88 29.97
CA ALA A 217 -10.59 -8.30 29.78
C ALA A 217 -11.30 -8.56 28.44
N ALA A 218 -10.98 -9.70 27.85
CA ALA A 218 -11.61 -10.26 26.66
C ALA A 218 -13.09 -10.62 26.92
N THR A 219 -13.96 -10.35 25.94
CA THR A 219 -15.13 -11.18 25.62
C THR A 219 -15.43 -11.01 24.13
N GLY A 220 -15.65 -12.14 23.46
CA GLY A 220 -16.04 -12.15 22.05
C GLY A 220 -17.50 -11.80 21.91
N GLU A 221 -17.82 -10.95 20.94
CA GLU A 221 -19.20 -10.77 20.47
C GLU A 221 -19.23 -10.70 18.95
N ARG A 222 -20.16 -11.50 18.42
CA ARG A 222 -20.62 -11.47 17.03
C ARG A 222 -21.24 -10.11 16.75
N GLY A 223 -20.43 -9.17 16.28
CA GLY A 223 -20.92 -7.94 15.64
C GLY A 223 -21.16 -8.20 14.17
N SER A 224 -22.42 -8.11 13.75
CA SER A 224 -22.82 -8.07 12.34
C SER A 224 -22.13 -6.92 11.62
N GLY A 225 -20.99 -7.19 10.99
CA GLY A 225 -20.27 -6.27 10.12
C GLY A 225 -20.97 -6.12 8.77
N ARG A 226 -22.24 -5.70 8.77
CA ARG A 226 -22.96 -5.30 7.55
C ARG A 226 -22.74 -3.81 7.28
N THR A 227 -21.48 -3.40 7.23
CA THR A 227 -21.07 -2.03 6.84
C THR A 227 -19.73 -2.08 6.13
N GLY A 228 -19.73 -2.77 5.00
CA GLY A 228 -18.73 -2.66 3.95
C GLY A 228 -19.48 -2.85 2.65
N PHE A 229 -19.60 -1.78 1.86
CA PHE A 229 -20.21 -1.78 0.51
C PHE A 229 -21.73 -1.59 0.36
N MET A 230 -22.45 -1.07 1.35
CA MET A 230 -23.73 -0.38 1.09
C MET A 230 -23.69 1.03 1.66
N GLY A 231 -23.69 2.01 0.75
CA GLY A 231 -23.86 3.43 1.05
C GLY A 231 -22.59 4.14 1.54
N ARG A 232 -22.28 5.26 0.89
CA ARG A 232 -21.21 6.24 1.23
C ARG A 232 -19.84 5.92 0.63
N GLY A 233 -19.52 6.68 -0.41
CA GLY A 233 -18.41 6.51 -1.33
C GLY A 233 -17.03 6.38 -0.69
N GLY A 234 -16.11 5.79 -1.48
CA GLY A 234 -14.69 5.76 -1.19
C GLY A 234 -14.09 7.17 -1.03
N PRO A 235 -12.76 7.29 -0.82
CA PRO A 235 -12.09 8.52 -0.37
C PRO A 235 -12.17 9.78 -1.29
N GLY A 236 -13.06 9.81 -2.28
CA GLY A 236 -13.29 10.87 -3.27
C GLY A 236 -14.38 11.91 -2.93
N GLY A 237 -14.98 11.86 -1.74
CA GLY A 237 -16.11 12.72 -1.35
C GLY A 237 -17.42 12.06 -1.76
N GLY A 238 -18.11 11.49 -0.76
CA GLY A 238 -19.40 10.86 -0.99
C GLY A 238 -20.43 11.90 -1.42
N VAL A 239 -21.08 11.66 -2.55
CA VAL A 239 -22.29 12.39 -2.92
C VAL A 239 -23.39 11.94 -1.96
N SER A 240 -24.10 12.89 -1.34
CA SER A 240 -25.22 12.59 -0.44
C SER A 240 -26.42 12.07 -1.23
N ASP A 241 -27.24 11.22 -0.59
CA ASP A 241 -28.50 10.75 -1.18
C ASP A 241 -29.45 11.92 -1.45
N GLU A 242 -29.34 12.99 -0.66
CA GLU A 242 -30.06 14.25 -0.85
C GLU A 242 -29.67 14.96 -2.15
N LEU A 243 -28.37 15.11 -2.44
CA LEU A 243 -27.91 15.70 -3.70
C LEU A 243 -28.34 14.83 -4.89
N ALA A 244 -28.26 13.51 -4.77
CA ALA A 244 -28.72 12.59 -5.81
C ALA A 244 -30.23 12.74 -6.08
N GLY A 245 -31.04 12.80 -5.02
CA GLY A 245 -32.48 13.02 -5.11
C GLY A 245 -32.83 14.36 -5.75
N TYR A 246 -32.14 15.44 -5.35
CA TYR A 246 -32.31 16.76 -5.94
C TYR A 246 -32.02 16.74 -7.45
N LEU A 247 -30.88 16.18 -7.85
CA LEU A 247 -30.49 16.14 -9.26
C LEU A 247 -31.50 15.34 -10.10
N VAL A 248 -31.98 14.20 -9.60
CA VAL A 248 -32.97 13.37 -10.33
C VAL A 248 -34.30 14.11 -10.47
N ALA A 249 -34.76 14.77 -9.41
CA ALA A 249 -36.01 15.53 -9.43
C ALA A 249 -35.96 16.74 -10.38
N ASN A 250 -34.77 17.31 -10.60
CA ASN A 250 -34.60 18.56 -11.33
C ASN A 250 -33.88 18.43 -12.70
N GLN A 251 -33.51 17.22 -13.12
CA GLN A 251 -32.78 16.95 -14.38
C GLN A 251 -33.46 17.57 -15.61
N GLY A 252 -34.80 17.59 -15.63
CA GLY A 252 -35.57 18.03 -16.79
C GLY A 252 -35.25 17.19 -18.02
N GLY A 253 -35.07 17.84 -19.18
CA GLY A 253 -34.73 17.19 -20.45
C GLY A 253 -33.23 16.99 -20.70
N ALA A 254 -32.36 17.35 -19.75
CA ALA A 254 -30.92 17.24 -19.94
C ALA A 254 -30.47 15.78 -20.05
N MET A 255 -29.59 15.49 -21.01
CA MET A 255 -29.01 14.15 -21.17
C MET A 255 -28.23 13.72 -19.93
N TRP A 256 -27.39 14.62 -19.41
CA TRP A 256 -26.50 14.36 -18.28
C TRP A 256 -27.12 14.86 -16.98
N LEU A 257 -27.14 14.02 -15.95
CA LEU A 257 -27.67 14.36 -14.64
C LEU A 257 -26.89 15.51 -14.00
N ALA A 258 -25.56 15.44 -14.07
CA ALA A 258 -24.64 16.49 -13.63
C ALA A 258 -23.25 16.29 -14.25
N ALA A 259 -22.42 17.33 -14.17
CA ALA A 259 -20.99 17.24 -14.39
C ALA A 259 -20.25 17.45 -13.06
N VAL A 260 -19.44 16.49 -12.64
CA VAL A 260 -18.76 16.48 -11.34
C VAL A 260 -17.24 16.45 -11.48
N SER A 261 -16.53 16.85 -10.44
CA SER A 261 -15.07 17.05 -10.47
C SER A 261 -14.23 15.81 -10.80
N SER A 262 -14.70 14.59 -10.49
CA SER A 262 -13.89 13.36 -10.62
C SER A 262 -14.71 12.12 -10.95
N ALA A 263 -14.05 11.10 -11.52
CA ALA A 263 -14.70 9.82 -11.80
C ALA A 263 -15.21 9.10 -10.53
N GLN A 264 -14.59 9.33 -9.37
CA GLN A 264 -15.06 8.77 -8.09
C GLN A 264 -16.42 9.36 -7.64
N GLN A 265 -16.66 10.65 -7.90
CA GLN A 265 -17.96 11.26 -7.62
C GLN A 265 -19.00 10.83 -8.66
N ALA A 266 -18.59 10.77 -9.93
CA ALA A 266 -19.46 10.37 -11.02
C ALA A 266 -19.95 8.93 -10.82
N SER A 267 -19.07 8.01 -10.44
CA SER A 267 -19.46 6.61 -10.18
C SER A 267 -20.46 6.48 -9.03
N GLY A 268 -20.32 7.26 -7.96
CA GLY A 268 -21.27 7.29 -6.86
C GLY A 268 -22.68 7.67 -7.31
N LEU A 269 -22.80 8.75 -8.09
CA LEU A 269 -24.08 9.19 -8.65
C LEU A 269 -24.64 8.22 -9.69
N ILE A 270 -23.81 7.67 -10.58
CA ILE A 270 -24.25 6.69 -11.58
C ILE A 270 -24.82 5.44 -10.89
N LEU A 271 -24.15 4.93 -9.87
CA LEU A 271 -24.58 3.72 -9.15
C LEU A 271 -25.84 3.96 -8.32
N SER A 272 -26.01 5.14 -7.70
CA SER A 272 -27.19 5.43 -6.88
C SER A 272 -28.41 5.83 -7.70
N THR A 273 -28.22 6.46 -8.86
CA THR A 273 -29.34 7.00 -9.66
C THR A 273 -29.62 6.24 -10.95
N GLY A 274 -28.66 5.44 -11.45
CA GLY A 274 -28.73 4.81 -12.77
C GLY A 274 -28.65 5.81 -13.94
N LYS A 275 -28.35 7.09 -13.68
CA LYS A 275 -28.32 8.16 -14.68
C LYS A 275 -26.89 8.44 -15.17
N PRO A 276 -26.73 8.92 -16.42
CA PRO A 276 -25.41 9.31 -16.93
C PRO A 276 -24.90 10.59 -16.25
N VAL A 277 -23.62 10.58 -15.85
CA VAL A 277 -22.94 11.69 -15.15
C VAL A 277 -21.58 11.93 -15.81
N ILE A 278 -21.23 13.20 -16.03
CA ILE A 278 -19.93 13.57 -16.61
C ILE A 278 -18.88 13.66 -15.49
N ALA A 279 -17.73 13.03 -15.67
CA ALA A 279 -16.53 13.32 -14.90
C ALA A 279 -15.71 14.38 -15.64
N MET A 280 -15.56 15.57 -15.04
CA MET A 280 -14.83 16.68 -15.65
C MET A 280 -13.31 16.54 -15.55
N GLY A 281 -12.84 15.62 -14.70
CA GLY A 281 -11.44 15.24 -14.60
C GLY A 281 -11.27 13.74 -14.38
N GLY A 282 -10.03 13.33 -14.16
CA GLY A 282 -9.64 11.92 -13.99
C GLY A 282 -10.16 11.28 -12.70
N PHE A 283 -9.55 10.17 -12.30
CA PHE A 283 -9.97 9.39 -11.11
C PHE A 283 -10.09 10.25 -9.83
N THR A 284 -9.16 11.18 -9.62
CA THR A 284 -9.12 12.13 -8.49
C THR A 284 -9.58 13.54 -8.85
N GLY A 285 -9.90 13.79 -10.14
CA GLY A 285 -10.26 15.11 -10.66
C GLY A 285 -9.07 16.03 -10.99
N SER A 286 -7.84 15.52 -11.01
CA SER A 286 -6.65 16.31 -11.39
C SER A 286 -6.50 16.52 -12.90
N ASP A 287 -7.00 15.57 -13.70
CA ASP A 287 -6.77 15.59 -15.13
C ASP A 287 -7.63 16.68 -15.78
N PRO A 288 -7.08 17.52 -16.67
CA PRO A 288 -7.82 18.59 -17.34
C PRO A 288 -8.66 18.02 -18.50
N ALA A 289 -9.59 17.10 -18.21
CA ALA A 289 -10.38 16.43 -19.25
C ALA A 289 -11.51 17.31 -19.80
N MET A 290 -12.07 18.20 -18.99
CA MET A 290 -13.07 19.19 -19.39
C MET A 290 -12.42 20.53 -19.73
N THR A 291 -12.84 21.12 -20.86
CA THR A 291 -12.52 22.50 -21.26
C THR A 291 -13.73 23.41 -21.09
N VAL A 292 -13.49 24.72 -20.97
CA VAL A 292 -14.57 25.72 -20.90
C VAL A 292 -15.46 25.68 -22.15
N ASP A 293 -14.87 25.56 -23.35
CA ASP A 293 -15.64 25.50 -24.60
C ASP A 293 -16.54 24.27 -24.67
N ARG A 294 -16.04 23.12 -24.22
CA ARG A 294 -16.86 21.90 -24.18
C ARG A 294 -17.98 22.02 -23.17
N LEU A 295 -17.69 22.55 -21.99
CA LEU A 295 -18.70 22.78 -20.96
C LEU A 295 -19.79 23.74 -21.45
N ARG A 296 -19.40 24.86 -22.07
CA ARG A 296 -20.31 25.84 -22.67
C ARG A 296 -21.20 25.20 -23.74
N SER A 297 -20.63 24.38 -24.62
CA SER A 297 -21.39 23.68 -25.66
C SER A 297 -22.42 22.69 -25.09
N LEU A 298 -22.10 22.00 -24.00
CA LEU A 298 -23.03 21.08 -23.33
C LEU A 298 -24.18 21.83 -22.64
N VAL A 299 -23.88 22.99 -22.04
CA VAL A 299 -24.90 23.85 -21.42
C VAL A 299 -25.81 24.47 -22.48
N SER A 300 -25.23 25.10 -23.51
CA SER A 300 -26.02 25.80 -24.54
C SER A 300 -26.86 24.87 -25.41
N SER A 301 -26.46 23.61 -25.55
CA SER A 301 -27.28 22.57 -26.23
C SER A 301 -28.35 21.95 -25.34
N GLY A 302 -28.45 22.36 -24.07
CA GLY A 302 -29.40 21.81 -23.10
C GLY A 302 -29.07 20.38 -22.64
N GLN A 303 -27.90 19.84 -22.99
CA GLN A 303 -27.50 18.48 -22.61
C GLN A 303 -27.00 18.40 -21.16
N LEU A 304 -26.57 19.52 -20.58
CA LEU A 304 -26.07 19.61 -19.23
C LEU A 304 -26.61 20.88 -18.56
N ARG A 305 -27.07 20.75 -17.30
CA ARG A 305 -27.57 21.88 -16.50
C ARG A 305 -26.80 22.04 -15.19
N TYR A 306 -26.58 20.95 -14.48
CA TYR A 306 -25.98 20.99 -13.15
C TYR A 306 -24.48 20.69 -13.17
N VAL A 307 -23.70 21.54 -12.50
CA VAL A 307 -22.23 21.39 -12.42
C VAL A 307 -21.75 21.47 -10.97
N LEU A 308 -20.92 20.51 -10.58
CA LEU A 308 -20.27 20.40 -9.28
C LEU A 308 -18.74 20.42 -9.50
N PRO A 309 -18.11 21.60 -9.60
CA PRO A 309 -16.70 21.74 -9.95
C PRO A 309 -15.72 21.23 -8.87
N GLY A 310 -16.23 20.84 -7.70
CA GLY A 310 -15.47 20.36 -6.54
C GLY A 310 -15.25 21.49 -5.53
N SER A 311 -15.34 21.16 -4.23
CA SER A 311 -15.16 22.14 -3.15
C SER A 311 -13.73 22.71 -3.18
N GLY A 312 -13.62 24.01 -3.51
CA GLY A 312 -12.37 24.75 -3.47
C GLY A 312 -11.72 24.69 -2.08
N GLY A 313 -10.41 24.40 -2.04
CA GLY A 313 -9.64 24.44 -0.80
C GLY A 313 -8.46 23.46 -0.71
N ARG A 314 -8.37 22.46 -1.61
CA ARG A 314 -7.17 21.60 -1.71
C ARG A 314 -6.36 21.98 -2.96
N PRO A 315 -5.12 22.48 -2.81
CA PRO A 315 -4.25 22.77 -3.95
C PRO A 315 -4.11 21.55 -4.86
N GLY A 316 -4.33 21.73 -6.17
CA GLY A 316 -4.08 20.69 -7.19
C GLY A 316 -5.24 19.73 -7.52
N ARG A 317 -6.48 20.03 -7.14
CA ARG A 317 -7.68 19.29 -7.61
C ARG A 317 -8.58 20.18 -8.48
N GLY A 318 -8.98 19.66 -9.65
CA GLY A 318 -9.89 20.32 -10.58
C GLY A 318 -9.21 21.23 -11.60
N ASN A 319 -9.89 21.51 -12.71
CA ASN A 319 -9.49 22.50 -13.69
C ASN A 319 -9.93 23.89 -13.21
N ALA A 320 -8.98 24.72 -12.76
CA ALA A 320 -9.24 26.05 -12.18
C ALA A 320 -9.99 26.99 -13.14
N GLU A 321 -9.73 26.88 -14.43
CA GLU A 321 -10.40 27.68 -15.46
C GLU A 321 -11.88 27.30 -15.57
N VAL A 322 -12.17 26.00 -15.61
CA VAL A 322 -13.54 25.47 -15.63
C VAL A 322 -14.30 25.87 -14.37
N THR A 323 -13.69 25.72 -13.19
CA THR A 323 -14.29 26.14 -11.93
C THR A 323 -14.61 27.63 -11.91
N SER A 324 -13.68 28.47 -12.36
CA SER A 324 -13.89 29.92 -12.42
C SER A 324 -15.01 30.30 -13.39
N TRP A 325 -15.07 29.65 -14.55
CA TRP A 325 -16.14 29.87 -15.52
C TRP A 325 -17.51 29.50 -14.94
N VAL A 326 -17.63 28.35 -14.27
CA VAL A 326 -18.88 27.92 -13.63
C VAL A 326 -19.33 28.94 -12.58
N GLN A 327 -18.42 29.40 -11.73
CA GLN A 327 -18.73 30.37 -10.67
C GLN A 327 -19.18 31.73 -11.21
N GLN A 328 -18.68 32.13 -12.39
CA GLN A 328 -19.01 33.42 -13.01
C GLN A 328 -20.30 33.37 -13.86
N ASN A 329 -20.63 32.21 -14.42
CA ASN A 329 -21.68 32.08 -15.44
C ASN A 329 -22.91 31.30 -14.98
N CYS A 330 -22.84 30.60 -13.84
CA CYS A 330 -23.92 29.76 -13.33
C CYS A 330 -24.37 30.25 -11.94
N THR A 331 -25.59 29.89 -11.55
CA THR A 331 -26.16 30.29 -10.25
C THR A 331 -25.96 29.18 -9.22
N ALA A 332 -25.48 29.51 -8.02
CA ALA A 332 -25.39 28.55 -6.92
C ALA A 332 -26.79 28.04 -6.53
N VAL A 333 -26.92 26.75 -6.24
CA VAL A 333 -28.18 26.13 -5.84
C VAL A 333 -28.33 26.16 -4.32
N ASP A 334 -29.36 26.82 -3.82
CA ASP A 334 -29.64 26.90 -2.39
C ASP A 334 -29.89 25.50 -1.79
N GLY A 335 -29.26 25.24 -0.64
CA GLY A 335 -29.36 23.96 0.06
C GLY A 335 -28.53 22.82 -0.55
N GLN A 336 -27.77 23.08 -1.62
CA GLN A 336 -26.87 22.09 -2.24
C GLN A 336 -25.44 22.64 -2.33
N ASP A 337 -24.62 22.34 -1.31
CA ASP A 337 -23.27 22.88 -1.18
C ASP A 337 -22.41 22.64 -2.43
N GLY A 338 -22.00 23.73 -3.07
CA GLY A 338 -21.08 23.73 -4.22
C GLY A 338 -21.72 23.34 -5.55
N LEU A 339 -23.03 23.11 -5.61
CA LEU A 339 -23.76 22.83 -6.85
C LEU A 339 -24.15 24.13 -7.58
N TYR A 340 -23.98 24.15 -8.90
CA TYR A 340 -24.35 25.28 -9.75
C TYR A 340 -25.37 24.86 -10.83
N ASP A 341 -26.39 25.69 -11.04
CA ASP A 341 -27.37 25.64 -12.13
C ASP A 341 -26.90 26.55 -13.27
N CYS A 342 -26.51 25.94 -14.39
CA CYS A 342 -26.07 26.61 -15.60
C CYS A 342 -27.21 26.56 -16.64
N LYS A 343 -27.71 27.73 -17.06
CA LYS A 343 -28.78 27.88 -18.05
C LYS A 343 -28.34 28.78 -19.19
#